data_AF-A0A284VLK3-F1
#
_entry.id   AF-A0A284VLK3-F1
#
_cell.length_a   1.000
_cell.length_b   1.000
_cell.length_c   1.000
_cell.angle_alpha   90.00
_cell.angle_beta   90.00
_cell.angle_gamma   90.00
#
_symmetry.space_group_name_H-M   'P 1'
#
loop_
_entity.id
_entity.type
_entity.pdbx_description
1 polymer ?
#
loop_
_entity_poly.entity_id
_entity_poly.type
_entity_poly.pdbx_seq_one_letter_code
_entity_poly.pdbx_strand_id
1 'polypeptide(L)'
;MVKIFECLINTKMMNLIKIAFISLVLFLSNIPLSSVAALNTTSETGSIYYFDVESGQGGWQTDGLWHITTNRYNSPGHSFWYGDEATKTYNTGAANSGSLISPEIILQDNSQPVLDFWSWYRTEHSEDSDTKLVQISVNNGPWTDLLKITDARSTWNKESIYLSDYAGNTIRLRFLFDTMDDKLNNYEGWYVDDISLSLRESAPASMPEPASAPQPAPAQVSNDSIYYVAKNGNDNNPGTEQLPWLTITKAANTLVAGQTVYVKAGTYNEKITIKNSGSPDDYITFAAYPGDNVIIDGSGINVPDWDGLVRTFGASYVKISGFRVAHSKFMGIMSTSDYGSPAKLPVGMIIEKNYITDTSSSAIFVEDGRNIIIDGNEVTNAQTMQGLSKQTHETITLTKADGFEIKNNKLYNNHFESINAKEGSSNGKIHHNDISQHESAGIYVDAWDKTAHDIEIFNNIIHDGTIKWARGIALAAESDAVSGMSGSTTISCTTTLP
;
A
#
# COMPACT_ATOMS: atom_id res chain seq x y z
N MET A 1 -39.00 -52.31 14.24
CA MET A 1 -38.28 -52.76 13.02
C MET A 1 -36.80 -52.51 13.29
N VAL A 2 -35.99 -53.56 13.20
CA VAL A 2 -34.62 -53.71 13.72
C VAL A 2 -33.62 -53.78 12.53
N LYS A 3 -32.34 -53.43 12.78
CA LYS A 3 -31.08 -53.56 11.96
C LYS A 3 -30.65 -52.25 11.25
N ILE A 4 -29.49 -51.63 11.51
CA ILE A 4 -28.05 -52.05 11.47
C ILE A 4 -27.64 -52.65 10.12
N PHE A 5 -26.73 -51.97 9.40
CA PHE A 5 -25.52 -52.47 8.68
C PHE A 5 -24.94 -51.25 7.90
N GLU A 6 -23.75 -50.73 8.16
CA GLU A 6 -22.36 -51.20 7.90
C GLU A 6 -21.80 -50.86 6.51
N CYS A 7 -20.48 -50.64 6.54
CA CYS A 7 -19.51 -50.19 5.55
C CYS A 7 -19.51 -50.89 4.18
N LEU A 8 -19.26 -50.13 3.11
CA LEU A 8 -18.64 -50.62 1.87
C LEU A 8 -17.97 -49.45 1.13
N ILE A 9 -16.67 -49.27 1.41
CA ILE A 9 -15.74 -48.52 0.57
C ILE A 9 -15.56 -49.30 -0.73
N ASN A 10 -16.02 -48.74 -1.85
CA ASN A 10 -15.82 -49.34 -3.17
C ASN A 10 -14.62 -48.67 -3.85
N THR A 11 -13.54 -49.44 -3.95
CA THR A 11 -12.27 -49.18 -4.63
C THR A 11 -12.51 -49.00 -6.13
N LYS A 12 -12.61 -47.76 -6.62
CA LYS A 12 -12.53 -47.45 -8.06
C LYS A 12 -12.28 -45.97 -8.37
N MET A 13 -11.24 -45.38 -7.80
CA MET A 13 -10.66 -44.14 -8.35
C MET A 13 -9.18 -43.96 -7.98
N MET A 14 -8.42 -45.05 -8.08
CA MET A 14 -6.97 -45.04 -7.85
C MET A 14 -6.32 -45.93 -8.92
N ASN A 15 -6.36 -45.49 -10.18
CA ASN A 15 -5.64 -46.12 -11.31
C ASN A 15 -5.61 -45.25 -12.60
N LEU A 16 -5.55 -43.92 -12.47
CA LEU A 16 -5.45 -43.01 -13.62
C LEU A 16 -4.19 -42.11 -13.61
N ILE A 17 -3.22 -42.37 -12.71
CA ILE A 17 -1.97 -41.57 -12.63
C ILE A 17 -0.70 -42.44 -12.81
N LYS A 18 -0.82 -43.70 -13.26
CA LYS A 18 0.33 -44.60 -13.48
C LYS A 18 0.51 -45.13 -14.90
N ILE A 19 -0.06 -44.46 -15.91
CA ILE A 19 0.14 -44.79 -17.34
C ILE A 19 0.42 -43.49 -18.11
N ALA A 20 1.56 -42.85 -17.82
CA ALA A 20 2.17 -41.82 -18.68
C ALA A 20 3.68 -41.68 -18.45
N PHE A 21 4.31 -42.63 -17.76
CA PHE A 21 5.76 -42.77 -17.68
C PHE A 21 6.06 -44.23 -17.97
N ILE A 22 7.01 -44.48 -18.88
CA ILE A 22 7.39 -45.78 -19.46
C ILE A 22 6.63 -46.13 -20.75
N SER A 23 6.91 -45.37 -21.83
CA SER A 23 7.03 -45.87 -23.21
C SER A 23 7.60 -44.78 -24.12
N LEU A 24 8.85 -44.37 -23.90
CA LEU A 24 9.62 -43.68 -24.94
C LEU A 24 11.13 -43.70 -24.67
N VAL A 25 11.73 -44.89 -24.59
CA VAL A 25 13.16 -45.07 -24.89
C VAL A 25 13.31 -46.38 -25.63
N LEU A 26 13.35 -46.28 -26.97
CA LEU A 26 14.02 -47.15 -27.96
C LEU A 26 13.30 -47.03 -29.32
N PHE A 27 14.07 -46.82 -30.38
CA PHE A 27 13.70 -46.46 -31.78
C PHE A 27 13.41 -44.95 -31.95
N LEU A 28 14.16 -44.12 -32.69
CA LEU A 28 14.99 -44.33 -33.89
C LEU A 28 16.20 -43.38 -33.89
N SER A 29 17.37 -43.99 -34.08
CA SER A 29 18.57 -43.36 -34.67
C SER A 29 18.31 -42.99 -36.15
N ASN A 30 18.81 -41.81 -36.57
CA ASN A 30 18.89 -41.23 -37.93
C ASN A 30 17.82 -40.19 -38.34
N ILE A 31 17.94 -38.97 -37.80
CA ILE A 31 17.38 -37.74 -38.41
C ILE A 31 18.53 -36.70 -38.51
N PRO A 32 18.74 -36.04 -39.65
CA PRO A 32 19.91 -35.17 -39.88
C PRO A 32 19.88 -33.86 -39.07
N LEU A 33 21.07 -33.38 -38.69
CA LEU A 33 21.29 -32.11 -38.00
C LEU A 33 20.97 -30.90 -38.91
N SER A 34 19.78 -30.34 -38.76
CA SER A 34 19.51 -28.91 -38.93
C SER A 34 18.09 -28.60 -38.45
N SER A 35 18.00 -27.66 -37.50
CA SER A 35 16.78 -27.13 -36.85
C SER A 35 15.86 -28.14 -36.14
N VAL A 36 16.24 -28.53 -34.93
CA VAL A 36 15.28 -28.89 -33.88
C VAL A 36 15.42 -27.82 -32.79
N ALA A 37 14.46 -26.91 -32.74
CA ALA A 37 14.33 -25.98 -31.63
C ALA A 37 14.06 -26.81 -30.37
N ALA A 38 14.90 -26.63 -29.35
CA ALA A 38 14.65 -27.20 -28.04
C ALA A 38 13.28 -26.72 -27.55
N LEU A 39 12.36 -27.66 -27.29
CA LEU A 39 11.23 -27.40 -26.42
C LEU A 39 11.80 -27.11 -25.03
N ASN A 40 11.92 -25.84 -24.67
CA ASN A 40 12.01 -25.46 -23.27
C ASN A 40 10.63 -25.70 -22.65
N THR A 41 10.51 -26.76 -21.87
CA THR A 41 9.45 -26.91 -20.88
C THR A 41 9.66 -25.86 -19.80
N THR A 42 8.98 -24.73 -19.87
CA THR A 42 8.91 -23.78 -18.75
C THR A 42 7.71 -24.14 -17.88
N SER A 43 7.96 -24.87 -16.79
CA SER A 43 7.09 -24.86 -15.62
C SER A 43 7.96 -24.76 -14.37
N GLU A 44 8.00 -23.59 -13.76
CA GLU A 44 7.86 -23.37 -12.31
C GLU A 44 7.99 -21.87 -12.04
N THR A 45 6.89 -21.28 -11.59
CA THR A 45 6.84 -19.99 -10.90
C THR A 45 7.72 -20.11 -9.65
N GLY A 46 8.87 -19.43 -9.63
CA GLY A 46 9.88 -19.65 -8.58
C GLY A 46 9.46 -19.07 -7.23
N SER A 47 8.83 -19.88 -6.37
CA SER A 47 8.92 -19.67 -4.92
C SER A 47 10.39 -19.85 -4.54
N ILE A 48 11.01 -18.81 -3.97
CA ILE A 48 12.38 -18.87 -3.43
C ILE A 48 12.37 -19.74 -2.18
N TYR A 49 11.31 -19.57 -1.38
CA TYR A 49 11.12 -20.24 -0.11
C TYR A 49 9.62 -20.23 0.20
N TYR A 50 9.09 -21.33 0.72
CA TYR A 50 7.75 -21.37 1.29
C TYR A 50 7.74 -22.32 2.48
N PHE A 51 7.04 -21.90 3.53
CA PHE A 51 6.93 -22.64 4.76
C PHE A 51 5.54 -22.43 5.39
N ASP A 52 4.71 -23.45 5.29
CA ASP A 52 3.32 -23.49 5.78
C ASP A 52 3.19 -24.03 7.21
N VAL A 53 4.29 -24.42 7.86
CA VAL A 53 4.33 -24.95 9.24
C VAL A 53 3.61 -26.30 9.42
N GLU A 54 3.03 -26.89 8.37
CA GLU A 54 2.21 -28.12 8.45
C GLU A 54 3.04 -29.39 8.62
N SER A 55 4.32 -29.34 8.26
CA SER A 55 5.23 -30.50 8.25
C SER A 55 6.27 -30.48 9.36
N GLY A 56 6.00 -29.78 10.47
CA GLY A 56 6.92 -29.59 11.59
C GLY A 56 7.79 -28.34 11.41
N GLN A 57 8.90 -28.22 12.16
CA GLN A 57 9.64 -26.95 12.31
C GLN A 57 10.60 -26.60 11.16
N GLY A 58 10.88 -27.52 10.23
CA GLY A 58 11.54 -27.20 8.95
C GLY A 58 12.90 -26.46 9.01
N GLY A 59 13.62 -26.57 10.12
CA GLY A 59 14.91 -25.90 10.34
C GLY A 59 14.81 -24.50 10.94
N TRP A 60 13.60 -23.98 11.18
CA TRP A 60 13.40 -22.78 11.99
C TRP A 60 13.95 -23.03 13.40
N GLN A 61 14.50 -22.00 14.00
CA GLN A 61 14.96 -22.03 15.38
C GLN A 61 13.98 -21.24 16.22
N THR A 62 13.54 -21.83 17.32
CA THR A 62 12.62 -21.20 18.26
C THR A 62 13.34 -20.94 19.58
N ASP A 63 13.01 -19.81 20.18
CA ASP A 63 13.48 -19.39 21.49
C ASP A 63 12.32 -18.74 22.26
N GLY A 64 12.39 -18.72 23.59
CA GLY A 64 11.28 -18.31 24.45
C GLY A 64 10.05 -19.20 24.27
N LEU A 65 8.88 -18.58 24.10
CA LEU A 65 7.60 -19.29 23.94
C LEU A 65 7.25 -19.66 22.50
N TRP A 66 8.12 -19.39 21.52
CA TRP A 66 7.86 -19.80 20.14
C TRP A 66 7.80 -21.32 19.99
N HIS A 67 6.69 -21.84 19.46
CA HIS A 67 6.53 -23.26 19.10
C HIS A 67 5.46 -23.42 18.03
N ILE A 68 5.31 -24.63 17.49
CA ILE A 68 4.22 -24.95 16.57
C ILE A 68 2.97 -25.29 17.37
N THR A 69 1.84 -24.71 16.99
CA THR A 69 0.55 -24.91 17.65
C THR A 69 -0.55 -25.28 16.65
N THR A 70 -1.63 -25.87 17.16
CA THR A 70 -2.90 -26.05 16.44
C THR A 70 -3.99 -25.11 16.97
N ASN A 71 -3.65 -24.12 17.80
CA ASN A 71 -4.63 -23.25 18.47
C ASN A 71 -5.28 -22.25 17.52
N ARG A 72 -4.45 -21.63 16.66
CA ARG A 72 -4.88 -20.83 15.50
C ARG A 72 -3.95 -21.13 14.34
N TYR A 73 -4.49 -21.02 13.14
CA TYR A 73 -3.75 -21.21 11.90
C TYR A 73 -4.51 -20.53 10.76
N ASN A 74 -3.80 -20.16 9.71
CA ASN A 74 -4.32 -19.64 8.46
C ASN A 74 -4.32 -20.74 7.38
N SER A 75 -3.29 -21.58 7.38
CA SER A 75 -3.20 -22.84 6.64
C SER A 75 -3.63 -24.04 7.53
N PRO A 76 -3.97 -25.20 6.97
CA PRO A 76 -5.10 -26.03 7.44
C PRO A 76 -5.03 -26.61 8.88
N GLY A 77 -3.90 -26.61 9.57
CA GLY A 77 -3.77 -27.24 10.88
C GLY A 77 -2.74 -26.65 11.84
N HIS A 78 -1.72 -25.91 11.36
CA HIS A 78 -0.61 -25.47 12.20
C HIS A 78 -0.19 -24.01 11.94
N SER A 79 0.39 -23.38 12.95
CA SER A 79 1.16 -22.14 12.79
C SER A 79 2.25 -22.04 13.86
N PHE A 80 3.19 -21.10 13.71
CA PHE A 80 4.05 -20.73 14.82
C PHE A 80 3.34 -19.80 15.77
N TRP A 81 3.57 -19.96 17.08
CA TRP A 81 2.95 -19.15 18.11
C TRP A 81 3.90 -18.85 19.25
N TYR A 82 3.92 -17.59 19.66
CA TYR A 82 4.51 -17.14 20.91
C TYR A 82 3.44 -17.10 22.01
N GLY A 83 3.37 -18.15 22.82
CA GLY A 83 2.49 -18.27 23.97
C GLY A 83 2.59 -19.65 24.61
N ASP A 84 1.76 -19.93 25.63
CA ASP A 84 1.78 -21.17 26.38
C ASP A 84 0.47 -21.97 26.19
N GLU A 85 0.59 -23.23 25.77
CA GLU A 85 -0.56 -24.08 25.46
C GLU A 85 -1.49 -24.33 26.65
N ALA A 86 -0.97 -24.33 27.87
CA ALA A 86 -1.76 -24.60 29.06
C ALA A 86 -2.55 -23.36 29.51
N THR A 87 -1.96 -22.17 29.44
CA THR A 87 -2.59 -20.92 29.89
C THR A 87 -3.34 -20.20 28.78
N LYS A 88 -3.01 -20.48 27.51
CA LYS A 88 -3.46 -19.74 26.32
C LYS A 88 -3.06 -18.26 26.34
N THR A 89 -1.96 -17.95 27.02
CA THR A 89 -1.37 -16.61 27.06
C THR A 89 0.15 -16.70 26.96
N TYR A 90 0.84 -15.57 26.78
CA TYR A 90 2.31 -15.50 26.91
C TYR A 90 2.76 -15.06 28.32
N ASN A 91 1.87 -15.13 29.31
CA ASN A 91 2.23 -14.78 30.68
C ASN A 91 2.99 -15.91 31.38
N THR A 92 4.26 -15.64 31.70
CA THR A 92 5.12 -16.55 32.48
C THR A 92 5.25 -16.15 33.95
N GLY A 93 4.60 -15.06 34.36
CA GLY A 93 4.76 -14.42 35.67
C GLY A 93 5.97 -13.48 35.77
N ALA A 94 6.70 -13.27 34.67
CA ALA A 94 7.80 -12.33 34.54
C ALA A 94 7.88 -11.77 33.10
N ALA A 95 8.70 -10.73 32.90
CA ALA A 95 9.06 -10.26 31.58
C ALA A 95 9.76 -11.37 30.79
N ASN A 96 9.37 -11.55 29.53
CA ASN A 96 9.91 -12.62 28.70
C ASN A 96 10.02 -12.18 27.23
N SER A 97 10.93 -12.80 26.51
CA SER A 97 11.14 -12.56 25.10
C SER A 97 11.62 -13.82 24.41
N GLY A 98 11.50 -13.85 23.08
CA GLY A 98 12.00 -14.95 22.28
C GLY A 98 11.92 -14.67 20.79
N SER A 99 12.69 -15.46 20.06
CA SER A 99 12.89 -15.30 18.62
C SER A 99 12.47 -16.55 17.86
N LEU A 100 11.77 -16.36 16.76
CA LEU A 100 11.56 -17.35 15.71
C LEU A 100 12.45 -16.98 14.52
N ILE A 101 13.48 -17.77 14.27
CA ILE A 101 14.54 -17.48 13.30
C ILE A 101 14.50 -18.49 12.15
N SER A 102 14.50 -17.98 10.92
CA SER A 102 14.49 -18.84 9.74
C SER A 102 15.82 -19.60 9.58
N PRO A 103 15.82 -20.71 8.82
CA PRO A 103 17.03 -21.18 8.15
C PRO A 103 17.67 -20.07 7.30
N GLU A 104 18.89 -20.31 6.81
CA GLU A 104 19.49 -19.43 5.80
C GLU A 104 18.71 -19.52 4.49
N ILE A 105 18.39 -18.34 3.94
CA ILE A 105 17.68 -18.20 2.67
C ILE A 105 18.60 -17.42 1.74
N ILE A 106 18.86 -17.98 0.56
CA ILE A 106 19.73 -17.35 -0.43
C ILE A 106 18.85 -16.55 -1.38
N LEU A 107 18.98 -15.22 -1.35
CA LEU A 107 18.33 -14.35 -2.31
C LEU A 107 19.18 -14.27 -3.57
N GLN A 108 18.58 -14.58 -4.72
CA GLN A 108 19.31 -14.57 -5.99
C GLN A 108 19.73 -13.14 -6.37
N ASP A 109 20.88 -13.01 -7.02
CA ASP A 109 21.29 -11.73 -7.62
C ASP A 109 20.24 -11.25 -8.63
N ASN A 110 19.98 -9.95 -8.68
CA ASN A 110 18.98 -9.34 -9.55
C ASN A 110 17.56 -9.93 -9.41
N SER A 111 17.23 -10.48 -8.23
CA SER A 111 15.86 -10.88 -7.89
C SER A 111 15.08 -9.76 -7.21
N GLN A 112 13.76 -9.83 -7.28
CA GLN A 112 12.82 -8.97 -6.53
C GLN A 112 12.09 -9.82 -5.49
N PRO A 113 12.77 -10.26 -4.42
CA PRO A 113 12.16 -11.10 -3.40
C PRO A 113 11.18 -10.29 -2.55
N VAL A 114 9.99 -10.83 -2.37
CA VAL A 114 8.98 -10.31 -1.42
C VAL A 114 8.79 -11.34 -0.34
N LEU A 115 8.93 -10.93 0.92
CA LEU A 115 8.53 -11.73 2.08
C LEU A 115 7.05 -11.48 2.34
N ASP A 116 6.26 -12.54 2.27
CA ASP A 116 4.88 -12.57 2.70
C ASP A 116 4.73 -13.51 3.90
N PHE A 117 3.91 -13.15 4.88
CA PHE A 117 3.49 -14.05 5.95
C PHE A 117 2.14 -13.63 6.50
N TRP A 118 1.39 -14.58 7.04
CA TRP A 118 0.15 -14.31 7.77
C TRP A 118 0.45 -14.13 9.26
N SER A 119 -0.20 -13.15 9.87
CA SER A 119 0.03 -12.72 11.24
C SER A 119 -1.29 -12.50 11.98
N TRP A 120 -1.40 -13.01 13.21
CA TRP A 120 -2.51 -12.76 14.13
C TRP A 120 -1.93 -12.51 15.52
N TYR A 121 -2.41 -11.51 16.27
CA TYR A 121 -1.89 -11.30 17.63
C TYR A 121 -2.85 -10.60 18.58
N ARG A 122 -2.75 -10.95 19.86
CA ARG A 122 -3.41 -10.21 20.94
C ARG A 122 -2.38 -10.00 22.03
N THR A 123 -1.97 -8.76 22.23
CA THR A 123 -0.85 -8.38 23.12
C THR A 123 -1.24 -7.14 23.92
N GLU A 124 -0.37 -6.66 24.80
CA GLU A 124 -0.48 -5.32 25.36
C GLU A 124 -0.23 -4.26 24.27
N HIS A 125 -0.90 -3.11 24.38
CA HIS A 125 -0.87 -2.04 23.38
C HIS A 125 -0.64 -0.66 24.05
N SER A 126 0.62 -0.28 24.24
CA SER A 126 1.09 1.07 24.57
C SER A 126 2.49 1.33 23.94
N GLU A 127 2.95 2.57 23.90
CA GLU A 127 4.24 2.94 23.26
C GLU A 127 5.46 2.30 23.93
N ASP A 128 5.32 1.84 25.18
CA ASP A 128 6.34 1.18 26.01
C ASP A 128 6.08 -0.33 26.25
N SER A 129 5.09 -0.93 25.56
CA SER A 129 4.66 -2.33 25.79
C SER A 129 5.26 -3.34 24.81
N ASP A 130 4.77 -4.59 24.91
CA ASP A 130 5.07 -5.75 24.06
C ASP A 130 5.48 -5.40 22.62
N THR A 131 6.74 -5.64 22.30
CA THR A 131 7.33 -5.36 21.01
C THR A 131 7.32 -6.60 20.12
N LYS A 132 6.73 -6.43 18.92
CA LYS A 132 6.73 -7.40 17.81
C LYS A 132 7.57 -6.83 16.69
N LEU A 133 8.69 -7.46 16.37
CA LEU A 133 9.61 -7.03 15.33
C LEU A 133 9.80 -8.13 14.28
N VAL A 134 9.78 -7.73 13.01
CA VAL A 134 10.32 -8.53 11.91
C VAL A 134 11.68 -7.96 11.56
N GLN A 135 12.70 -8.80 11.54
CA GLN A 135 14.08 -8.41 11.37
C GLN A 135 14.77 -9.29 10.34
N ILE A 136 15.84 -8.74 9.77
CA ILE A 136 16.70 -9.42 8.79
C ILE A 136 18.16 -9.37 9.23
N SER A 137 18.88 -10.48 9.05
CA SER A 137 20.33 -10.52 9.15
C SER A 137 20.88 -10.87 7.79
N VAL A 138 21.83 -10.08 7.30
CA VAL A 138 22.44 -10.23 5.98
C VAL A 138 23.86 -10.78 6.15
N ASN A 139 24.16 -11.90 5.49
CA ASN A 139 25.45 -12.59 5.53
C ASN A 139 25.97 -12.83 6.96
N ASN A 140 25.08 -13.24 7.86
CA ASN A 140 25.35 -13.44 9.30
C ASN A 140 25.83 -12.16 10.03
N GLY A 141 25.49 -10.98 9.50
CA GLY A 141 25.71 -9.68 10.11
C GLY A 141 24.71 -9.34 11.23
N PRO A 142 24.74 -8.11 11.75
CA PRO A 142 23.78 -7.66 12.76
C PRO A 142 22.34 -7.72 12.24
N TRP A 143 21.39 -7.81 13.17
CA TRP A 143 19.96 -7.74 12.86
C TRP A 143 19.52 -6.30 12.57
N THR A 144 18.74 -6.14 11.51
CA THR A 144 18.11 -4.88 11.10
C THR A 144 16.60 -5.02 11.16
N ASP A 145 15.90 -4.00 11.67
CA ASP A 145 14.44 -3.97 11.71
C ASP A 145 13.85 -3.74 10.32
N LEU A 146 12.96 -4.64 9.89
CA LEU A 146 12.16 -4.50 8.67
C LEU A 146 10.77 -3.93 8.97
N LEU A 147 10.17 -4.37 10.09
CA LEU A 147 8.83 -3.97 10.51
C LEU A 147 8.73 -4.02 12.03
N LYS A 148 8.17 -2.96 12.64
CA LYS A 148 7.71 -2.96 14.04
C LYS A 148 6.19 -2.94 14.05
N ILE A 149 5.57 -3.93 14.69
CA ILE A 149 4.11 -4.05 14.79
C ILE A 149 3.68 -3.52 16.15
N THR A 150 3.03 -2.36 16.17
CA THR A 150 2.65 -1.64 17.39
C THR A 150 1.15 -1.56 17.64
N ASP A 151 0.33 -1.95 16.67
CA ASP A 151 -1.13 -1.90 16.77
C ASP A 151 -1.73 -3.17 17.39
N ALA A 152 -3.06 -3.19 17.51
CA ALA A 152 -3.85 -4.24 18.14
C ALA A 152 -4.68 -5.00 17.11
N ARG A 153 -4.50 -6.33 16.95
CA ARG A 153 -5.23 -7.09 15.92
C ARG A 153 -5.58 -8.54 16.26
N SER A 154 -6.82 -8.77 16.70
CA SER A 154 -7.37 -10.13 16.87
C SER A 154 -7.95 -10.74 15.56
N THR A 155 -7.33 -10.45 14.41
CA THR A 155 -7.66 -11.01 13.08
C THR A 155 -6.41 -11.40 12.31
N TRP A 156 -6.51 -12.38 11.41
CA TRP A 156 -5.41 -12.77 10.52
C TRP A 156 -5.23 -11.70 9.44
N ASN A 157 -4.01 -11.21 9.29
CA ASN A 157 -3.65 -10.24 8.26
C ASN A 157 -2.40 -10.74 7.55
N LYS A 158 -2.35 -10.52 6.24
CA LYS A 158 -1.14 -10.80 5.46
C LYS A 158 -0.24 -9.57 5.53
N GLU A 159 1.00 -9.78 5.93
CA GLU A 159 2.05 -8.77 5.93
C GLU A 159 2.99 -9.05 4.74
N SER A 160 3.38 -7.99 4.03
CA SER A 160 4.22 -8.06 2.83
C SER A 160 5.39 -7.07 2.96
N ILE A 161 6.61 -7.57 2.86
CA ILE A 161 7.85 -6.79 3.01
C ILE A 161 8.74 -7.02 1.80
N TYR A 162 9.09 -5.94 1.10
CA TYR A 162 10.02 -5.99 -0.01
C TYR A 162 11.45 -6.19 0.49
N LEU A 163 12.14 -7.19 -0.04
CA LEU A 163 13.52 -7.52 0.33
C LEU A 163 14.52 -7.27 -0.80
N SER A 164 14.14 -6.49 -1.81
CA SER A 164 14.95 -6.23 -3.00
C SER A 164 16.31 -5.60 -2.70
N ASP A 165 16.41 -4.77 -1.66
CA ASP A 165 17.68 -4.20 -1.19
C ASP A 165 18.66 -5.27 -0.66
N TYR A 166 18.15 -6.46 -0.40
CA TYR A 166 18.91 -7.61 0.11
C TYR A 166 19.17 -8.67 -0.96
N ALA A 167 18.69 -8.46 -2.21
CA ALA A 167 18.96 -9.37 -3.32
C ALA A 167 20.46 -9.63 -3.49
N GLY A 168 20.82 -10.86 -3.87
CA GLY A 168 22.21 -11.30 -3.97
C GLY A 168 22.89 -11.70 -2.66
N ASN A 169 22.19 -11.58 -1.52
CA ASN A 169 22.74 -11.93 -0.22
C ASN A 169 22.12 -13.21 0.34
N THR A 170 22.87 -13.86 1.25
CA THR A 170 22.29 -14.87 2.13
C THR A 170 21.69 -14.18 3.34
N ILE A 171 20.43 -14.44 3.64
CA ILE A 171 19.70 -13.79 4.73
C ILE A 171 19.19 -14.79 5.76
N ARG A 172 18.86 -14.29 6.94
CA ARG A 172 17.93 -14.93 7.87
C ARG A 172 16.86 -13.93 8.27
N LEU A 173 15.64 -14.41 8.46
CA LEU A 173 14.53 -13.66 9.01
C LEU A 173 14.36 -13.98 10.49
N ARG A 174 13.94 -12.99 11.27
CA ARG A 174 13.60 -13.15 12.69
C ARG A 174 12.28 -12.47 13.01
N PHE A 175 11.37 -13.23 13.60
CA PHE A 175 10.20 -12.70 14.30
C PHE A 175 10.56 -12.65 15.78
N LEU A 176 10.74 -11.43 16.32
CA LEU A 176 11.11 -11.20 17.70
C LEU A 176 9.88 -10.71 18.47
N PHE A 177 9.58 -11.39 19.57
CA PHE A 177 8.60 -10.98 20.55
C PHE A 177 9.31 -10.64 21.87
N ASP A 178 9.04 -9.48 22.43
CA ASP A 178 9.59 -9.05 23.72
C ASP A 178 8.50 -8.36 24.53
N THR A 179 8.18 -8.86 25.72
CA THR A 179 7.13 -8.26 26.55
C THR A 179 7.52 -6.92 27.15
N MET A 180 8.82 -6.56 27.12
CA MET A 180 9.40 -5.37 27.75
C MET A 180 9.29 -5.34 29.29
N ASP A 181 8.15 -5.73 29.87
CA ASP A 181 7.93 -5.90 31.30
C ASP A 181 7.05 -7.12 31.64
N ASP A 182 6.72 -7.29 32.93
CA ASP A 182 5.94 -8.41 33.47
C ASP A 182 4.42 -8.12 33.60
N LYS A 183 3.94 -6.99 33.09
CA LYS A 183 2.56 -6.52 33.23
C LYS A 183 1.74 -6.88 31.99
N LEU A 184 0.43 -6.99 32.19
CA LEU A 184 -0.57 -7.22 31.14
C LEU A 184 -0.29 -8.37 30.15
N ASN A 185 0.63 -9.29 30.45
CA ASN A 185 0.98 -10.43 29.58
C ASN A 185 -0.12 -11.52 29.44
N ASN A 186 -1.32 -11.31 29.97
CA ASN A 186 -2.44 -12.25 29.95
C ASN A 186 -3.21 -12.29 28.62
N TYR A 187 -2.58 -11.88 27.52
CA TYR A 187 -3.16 -11.98 26.20
C TYR A 187 -2.62 -13.18 25.42
N GLU A 188 -3.26 -13.48 24.30
CA GLU A 188 -3.06 -14.73 23.58
C GLU A 188 -1.71 -14.80 22.83
N GLY A 189 -1.02 -13.69 22.63
CA GLY A 189 0.32 -13.65 22.03
C GLY A 189 0.29 -13.48 20.53
N TRP A 190 1.33 -13.97 19.84
CA TRP A 190 1.55 -13.69 18.41
C TRP A 190 1.71 -14.98 17.61
N TYR A 191 0.93 -15.10 16.54
CA TYR A 191 0.92 -16.21 15.60
C TYR A 191 1.48 -15.75 14.25
N VAL A 192 2.28 -16.61 13.64
CA VAL A 192 2.87 -16.42 12.30
C VAL A 192 2.66 -17.69 11.50
N ASP A 193 2.13 -17.56 10.29
CA ASP A 193 1.82 -18.68 9.41
C ASP A 193 2.13 -18.34 7.95
N ASP A 194 2.18 -19.35 7.08
CA ASP A 194 2.27 -19.21 5.62
C ASP A 194 3.39 -18.26 5.18
N ILE A 195 4.61 -18.52 5.65
CA ILE A 195 5.78 -17.69 5.39
C ILE A 195 6.30 -18.02 4.00
N SER A 196 6.33 -17.05 3.10
CA SER A 196 6.80 -17.23 1.74
C SER A 196 7.77 -16.13 1.33
N LEU A 197 8.81 -16.52 0.60
CA LEU A 197 9.54 -15.63 -0.27
C LEU A 197 9.28 -16.06 -1.70
N SER A 198 8.63 -15.18 -2.46
CA SER A 198 8.42 -15.39 -3.88
C SER A 198 9.26 -14.41 -4.68
N LEU A 199 9.77 -14.89 -5.83
CA LEU A 199 10.18 -13.99 -6.89
C LEU A 199 8.92 -13.36 -7.46
N ARG A 200 8.95 -12.05 -7.63
CA ARG A 200 7.99 -11.41 -8.51
C ARG A 200 8.29 -11.83 -9.94
N GLU A 201 7.34 -12.47 -10.61
CA GLU A 201 7.46 -12.75 -12.05
C GLU A 201 7.40 -11.40 -12.79
N SER A 202 8.40 -11.12 -13.64
CA SER A 202 8.24 -10.07 -14.64
C SER A 202 7.03 -10.44 -15.51
N ALA A 203 6.04 -9.55 -15.63
CA ALA A 203 4.82 -9.82 -16.38
C ALA A 203 5.09 -10.52 -17.73
N PRO A 204 4.37 -11.59 -18.09
CA PRO A 204 4.61 -12.31 -19.33
C PRO A 204 4.40 -11.39 -20.53
N ALA A 205 5.37 -11.41 -21.46
CA ALA A 205 5.29 -10.69 -22.72
C ALA A 205 4.01 -11.09 -23.48
N SER A 206 3.25 -10.07 -23.92
CA SER A 206 2.07 -10.28 -24.74
C SER A 206 2.43 -11.00 -26.05
N MET A 207 1.71 -12.09 -26.32
CA MET A 207 1.83 -12.87 -27.56
C MET A 207 1.31 -12.04 -28.76
N PRO A 208 1.91 -12.11 -29.96
CA PRO A 208 1.65 -11.15 -31.03
C PRO A 208 0.29 -11.33 -31.70
N GLU A 209 -0.40 -10.20 -31.91
CA GLU A 209 -1.50 -10.04 -32.86
C GLU A 209 -1.00 -10.21 -34.31
N PRO A 210 -1.81 -10.73 -35.27
CA PRO A 210 -1.33 -11.06 -36.60
C PRO A 210 -0.84 -9.83 -37.39
N ALA A 211 0.23 -10.07 -38.15
CA ALA A 211 1.08 -9.09 -38.81
C ALA A 211 0.37 -8.02 -39.65
N SER A 212 0.78 -6.76 -39.44
CA SER A 212 0.84 -5.73 -40.48
C SER A 212 2.27 -5.16 -40.58
N ALA A 213 2.61 -4.64 -41.75
CA ALA A 213 3.95 -4.48 -42.36
C ALA A 213 5.02 -3.68 -41.55
N PRO A 214 6.33 -3.80 -41.88
CA PRO A 214 7.42 -3.46 -40.97
C PRO A 214 7.69 -1.95 -40.89
N GLN A 215 7.66 -1.41 -39.67
CA GLN A 215 8.25 -0.12 -39.30
C GLN A 215 9.43 -0.37 -38.34
N PRO A 216 10.58 0.31 -38.49
CA PRO A 216 11.80 0.01 -37.72
C PRO A 216 11.58 0.13 -36.21
N ALA A 217 12.06 -0.88 -35.48
CA ALA A 217 11.88 -1.05 -34.04
C ALA A 217 12.51 0.11 -33.22
N PRO A 218 11.75 0.75 -32.32
CA PRO A 218 12.32 1.44 -31.17
C PRO A 218 12.84 0.39 -30.17
N ALA A 219 13.96 0.71 -29.51
CA ALA A 219 14.61 -0.14 -28.52
C ALA A 219 13.65 -0.61 -27.42
N GLN A 220 13.75 -1.90 -27.07
CA GLN A 220 13.04 -2.52 -25.95
C GLN A 220 13.57 -1.92 -24.64
N VAL A 221 12.70 -1.30 -23.84
CA VAL A 221 13.03 -0.71 -22.54
C VAL A 221 12.44 -1.61 -21.44
N SER A 222 13.22 -1.93 -20.41
CA SER A 222 12.83 -2.75 -19.26
C SER A 222 11.65 -2.12 -18.49
N ASN A 223 10.76 -2.93 -17.91
CA ASN A 223 9.62 -2.44 -17.13
C ASN A 223 10.00 -1.82 -15.76
N ASP A 224 11.25 -2.00 -15.28
CA ASP A 224 11.82 -1.33 -14.10
C ASP A 224 12.58 -0.04 -14.48
N SER A 225 12.04 0.77 -15.38
CA SER A 225 12.74 1.96 -15.87
C SER A 225 12.52 3.15 -14.94
N ILE A 226 13.62 3.63 -14.36
CA ILE A 226 13.69 4.94 -13.71
C ILE A 226 13.93 6.01 -14.78
N TYR A 227 13.05 6.99 -14.83
CA TYR A 227 13.14 8.14 -15.72
C TYR A 227 13.42 9.42 -14.95
N TYR A 228 13.88 10.43 -15.67
CA TYR A 228 14.25 11.72 -15.11
C TYR A 228 13.64 12.86 -15.91
N VAL A 229 13.16 13.86 -15.18
CA VAL A 229 12.71 15.14 -15.73
C VAL A 229 13.58 16.25 -15.13
N ALA A 230 14.08 17.17 -15.93
CA ALA A 230 14.91 18.29 -15.47
C ALA A 230 14.73 19.52 -16.37
N LYS A 231 14.92 20.73 -15.82
CA LYS A 231 14.75 22.00 -16.57
C LYS A 231 15.75 22.19 -17.72
N ASN A 232 16.86 21.45 -17.73
CA ASN A 232 17.84 21.39 -18.82
C ASN A 232 17.61 20.21 -19.77
N GLY A 233 16.51 19.46 -19.61
CA GLY A 233 16.15 18.31 -20.43
C GLY A 233 15.51 18.66 -21.77
N ASN A 234 15.08 17.63 -22.50
CA ASN A 234 14.36 17.72 -23.77
C ASN A 234 13.38 16.54 -23.88
N ASP A 235 12.13 16.77 -24.26
CA ASP A 235 11.11 15.70 -24.33
C ASP A 235 11.32 14.69 -25.47
N ASN A 236 12.30 14.95 -26.35
CA ASN A 236 12.81 13.99 -27.33
C ASN A 236 13.92 13.09 -26.79
N ASN A 237 14.45 13.38 -25.60
CA ASN A 237 15.43 12.53 -24.95
C ASN A 237 14.82 11.18 -24.52
N PRO A 238 15.64 10.16 -24.25
CA PRO A 238 15.16 8.88 -23.73
C PRO A 238 14.64 8.94 -22.29
N GLY A 239 14.84 10.05 -21.56
CA GLY A 239 14.42 10.20 -20.17
C GLY A 239 15.39 9.57 -19.17
N THR A 240 16.63 9.28 -19.57
CA THR A 240 17.68 8.81 -18.66
C THR A 240 18.21 9.95 -17.80
N GLU A 241 19.00 9.65 -16.77
CA GLU A 241 19.52 10.70 -15.89
C GLU A 241 20.40 11.74 -16.60
N GLN A 242 21.22 11.27 -17.55
CA GLN A 242 22.13 12.12 -18.35
C GLN A 242 21.39 12.87 -19.47
N LEU A 243 20.28 12.29 -19.96
CA LEU A 243 19.42 12.88 -20.99
C LEU A 243 17.97 12.86 -20.49
N PRO A 244 17.63 13.75 -19.53
CA PRO A 244 16.30 13.78 -18.94
C PRO A 244 15.28 14.39 -19.90
N TRP A 245 14.01 14.08 -19.69
CA TRP A 245 12.89 14.81 -20.28
C TRP A 245 12.83 16.24 -19.72
N LEU A 246 12.15 17.14 -20.44
CA LEU A 246 11.97 18.52 -20.01
C LEU A 246 10.73 18.69 -19.13
N THR A 247 9.66 17.96 -19.43
CA THR A 247 8.33 18.18 -18.83
C THR A 247 7.85 17.00 -18.00
N ILE A 248 7.08 17.30 -16.95
CA ILE A 248 6.41 16.25 -16.15
C ILE A 248 5.26 15.65 -16.97
N THR A 249 4.63 16.44 -17.84
CA THR A 249 3.63 15.97 -18.80
C THR A 249 4.16 14.87 -19.72
N LYS A 250 5.43 14.95 -20.16
CA LYS A 250 6.06 13.88 -20.94
C LYS A 250 6.08 12.57 -20.16
N ALA A 251 6.46 12.60 -18.88
CA ALA A 251 6.42 11.42 -18.02
C ALA A 251 4.98 10.92 -17.84
N ALA A 252 4.02 11.80 -17.54
CA ALA A 252 2.60 11.44 -17.34
C ALA A 252 1.97 10.72 -18.54
N ASN A 253 2.41 11.05 -19.76
CA ASN A 253 1.95 10.42 -20.99
C ASN A 253 2.73 9.13 -21.35
N THR A 254 3.89 8.90 -20.75
CA THR A 254 4.81 7.82 -21.14
C THR A 254 4.82 6.67 -20.14
N LEU A 255 4.80 6.97 -18.84
CA LEU A 255 5.00 5.96 -17.82
C LEU A 255 3.87 4.92 -17.82
N VAL A 256 4.27 3.67 -17.63
CA VAL A 256 3.38 2.53 -17.39
C VAL A 256 3.65 1.92 -16.02
N ALA A 257 2.83 0.95 -15.61
CA ALA A 257 2.92 0.29 -14.31
C ALA A 257 4.37 -0.09 -13.93
N GLY A 258 4.74 0.22 -12.69
CA GLY A 258 6.05 -0.12 -12.10
C GLY A 258 7.13 0.94 -12.36
N GLN A 259 6.90 1.84 -13.31
CA GLN A 259 7.89 2.84 -13.66
C GLN A 259 7.86 4.05 -12.72
N THR A 260 9.05 4.61 -12.50
CA THR A 260 9.24 5.79 -11.65
C THR A 260 9.83 6.92 -12.46
N VAL A 261 9.36 8.14 -12.25
CA VAL A 261 10.06 9.36 -12.67
C VAL A 261 10.53 10.15 -11.45
N TYR A 262 11.82 10.47 -11.42
CA TYR A 262 12.37 11.48 -10.53
C TYR A 262 12.47 12.82 -11.25
N VAL A 263 11.80 13.83 -10.70
CA VAL A 263 11.82 15.19 -11.21
C VAL A 263 12.89 15.97 -10.43
N LYS A 264 13.87 16.53 -11.13
CA LYS A 264 14.95 17.32 -10.51
C LYS A 264 14.50 18.75 -10.22
N ALA A 265 15.26 19.45 -9.39
CA ALA A 265 14.96 20.79 -8.90
C ALA A 265 14.54 21.76 -10.01
N GLY A 266 13.51 22.56 -9.74
CA GLY A 266 13.03 23.59 -10.64
C GLY A 266 11.54 23.87 -10.52
N THR A 267 11.10 24.89 -11.26
CA THR A 267 9.69 25.27 -11.38
C THR A 267 9.12 24.78 -12.71
N TYR A 268 8.05 24.00 -12.61
CA TYR A 268 7.33 23.37 -13.70
C TYR A 268 5.94 23.99 -13.78
N ASN A 269 5.76 24.88 -14.75
CA ASN A 269 4.50 25.57 -14.99
C ASN A 269 3.65 24.74 -15.95
N GLU A 270 3.05 23.68 -15.40
CA GLU A 270 2.34 22.65 -16.17
C GLU A 270 1.05 22.25 -15.44
N LYS A 271 0.00 21.96 -16.22
CA LYS A 271 -1.12 21.16 -15.73
C LYS A 271 -0.88 19.70 -16.11
N ILE A 272 -0.83 18.82 -15.13
CA ILE A 272 -0.46 17.42 -15.31
C ILE A 272 -1.72 16.55 -15.26
N THR A 273 -1.91 15.71 -16.27
CA THR A 273 -2.98 14.72 -16.31
C THR A 273 -2.40 13.32 -16.46
N ILE A 274 -2.57 12.50 -15.44
CA ILE A 274 -2.11 11.11 -15.38
C ILE A 274 -3.29 10.21 -15.75
N LYS A 275 -3.13 9.45 -16.83
CA LYS A 275 -4.17 8.57 -17.38
C LYS A 275 -3.82 7.09 -17.30
N ASN A 276 -2.52 6.81 -17.20
CA ASN A 276 -2.02 5.44 -17.09
C ASN A 276 -2.15 4.99 -15.64
N SER A 277 -2.47 3.72 -15.46
CA SER A 277 -2.59 3.09 -14.13
C SER A 277 -1.40 2.19 -13.87
N GLY A 278 -1.00 2.10 -12.61
CA GLY A 278 -0.16 1.04 -12.11
C GLY A 278 -0.95 -0.23 -11.81
N SER A 279 -0.37 -1.04 -10.93
CA SER A 279 -1.05 -2.16 -10.27
C SER A 279 -0.73 -2.15 -8.76
N PRO A 280 -1.42 -2.95 -7.91
CA PRO A 280 -1.15 -3.00 -6.46
C PRO A 280 0.33 -3.15 -6.08
N ASP A 281 1.11 -3.80 -6.93
CA ASP A 281 2.54 -4.06 -6.70
C ASP A 281 3.46 -3.26 -7.65
N ASP A 282 2.87 -2.48 -8.59
CA ASP A 282 3.56 -1.73 -9.64
C ASP A 282 3.02 -0.31 -9.72
N TYR A 283 3.24 0.49 -8.69
CA TYR A 283 2.81 1.87 -8.71
C TYR A 283 3.54 2.63 -9.81
N ILE A 284 2.79 3.42 -10.60
CA ILE A 284 3.43 4.50 -11.36
C ILE A 284 3.81 5.58 -10.36
N THR A 285 5.11 5.84 -10.22
CA THR A 285 5.60 6.78 -9.22
C THR A 285 6.09 8.06 -9.87
N PHE A 286 5.46 9.17 -9.49
CA PHE A 286 5.97 10.51 -9.71
C PHE A 286 6.57 10.99 -8.40
N ALA A 287 7.88 11.24 -8.39
CA ALA A 287 8.57 11.71 -7.19
C ALA A 287 9.45 12.92 -7.50
N ALA A 288 9.52 13.89 -6.58
CA ALA A 288 10.63 14.80 -6.55
C ALA A 288 11.93 14.02 -6.31
N TYR A 289 13.01 14.40 -6.99
CA TYR A 289 14.33 13.83 -6.76
C TYR A 289 14.70 14.08 -5.28
N PRO A 290 15.24 13.09 -4.53
CA PRO A 290 15.48 13.25 -3.10
C PRO A 290 16.34 14.48 -2.77
N GLY A 291 15.81 15.37 -1.92
CA GLY A 291 16.46 16.61 -1.51
C GLY A 291 16.27 17.81 -2.45
N ASP A 292 15.70 17.60 -3.63
CA ASP A 292 15.44 18.69 -4.59
C ASP A 292 14.12 19.41 -4.28
N ASN A 293 14.13 20.74 -4.46
CA ASN A 293 12.92 21.55 -4.42
C ASN A 293 12.26 21.59 -5.81
N VAL A 294 11.20 20.80 -5.99
CA VAL A 294 10.45 20.71 -7.24
C VAL A 294 9.09 21.36 -7.09
N ILE A 295 8.85 22.43 -7.84
CA ILE A 295 7.61 23.21 -7.75
C ILE A 295 6.77 22.96 -8.99
N ILE A 296 5.57 22.39 -8.82
CA ILE A 296 4.50 22.38 -9.82
C ILE A 296 3.66 23.63 -9.59
N ASP A 297 3.79 24.61 -10.48
CA ASP A 297 3.24 25.96 -10.31
C ASP A 297 2.08 26.22 -11.27
N GLY A 298 0.90 26.53 -10.72
CA GLY A 298 -0.32 26.86 -11.47
C GLY A 298 -0.41 28.30 -11.94
N SER A 299 0.57 29.16 -11.65
CA SER A 299 0.56 30.57 -12.06
C SER A 299 0.40 30.72 -13.57
N GLY A 300 -0.65 31.41 -14.01
CA GLY A 300 -0.93 31.60 -15.45
C GLY A 300 -1.46 30.36 -16.18
N ILE A 301 -1.63 29.23 -15.49
CA ILE A 301 -2.24 28.01 -16.02
C ILE A 301 -3.75 28.06 -15.82
N ASN A 302 -4.50 27.72 -16.87
CA ASN A 302 -5.94 27.54 -16.77
C ASN A 302 -6.24 26.18 -16.13
N VAL A 303 -6.66 26.18 -14.87
CA VAL A 303 -7.26 25.04 -14.18
C VAL A 303 -8.76 25.31 -14.10
N PRO A 304 -9.59 24.66 -14.94
CA PRO A 304 -11.04 24.86 -14.92
C PRO A 304 -11.66 24.48 -13.58
N ASP A 305 -12.88 24.95 -13.35
CA ASP A 305 -13.72 24.47 -12.25
C ASP A 305 -13.83 22.94 -12.31
N TRP A 306 -13.76 22.30 -11.13
CA TRP A 306 -13.77 20.83 -10.98
C TRP A 306 -12.57 20.14 -11.63
N ASP A 307 -11.40 20.78 -11.58
CA ASP A 307 -10.16 20.20 -12.08
C ASP A 307 -8.97 20.42 -11.13
N GLY A 308 -7.93 19.60 -11.32
CA GLY A 308 -6.69 19.66 -10.55
C GLY A 308 -5.52 20.21 -11.36
N LEU A 309 -4.57 20.86 -10.68
CA LEU A 309 -3.28 21.21 -11.28
C LEU A 309 -2.47 19.93 -11.58
N VAL A 310 -2.51 18.97 -10.65
CA VAL A 310 -2.12 17.57 -10.87
C VAL A 310 -3.37 16.72 -10.75
N ARG A 311 -3.74 16.00 -11.81
CA ARG A 311 -4.94 15.17 -11.81
C ARG A 311 -4.68 13.74 -12.27
N THR A 312 -5.23 12.78 -11.54
CA THR A 312 -5.48 11.43 -12.07
C THR A 312 -6.89 11.36 -12.67
N PHE A 313 -6.97 10.84 -13.88
CA PHE A 313 -8.21 10.76 -14.66
C PHE A 313 -8.63 9.30 -14.81
N GLY A 314 -9.25 8.74 -13.76
CA GLY A 314 -9.57 7.31 -13.67
C GLY A 314 -8.35 6.40 -13.54
N ALA A 315 -7.16 6.96 -13.29
CA ALA A 315 -5.94 6.19 -13.05
C ALA A 315 -5.91 5.64 -11.62
N SER A 316 -5.35 4.44 -11.47
CA SER A 316 -5.19 3.71 -10.21
C SER A 316 -3.73 3.35 -9.97
N TYR A 317 -3.35 3.09 -8.72
CA TYR A 317 -1.99 2.69 -8.34
C TYR A 317 -0.94 3.70 -8.81
N VAL A 318 -1.19 4.96 -8.48
CA VAL A 318 -0.29 6.08 -8.78
C VAL A 318 0.18 6.67 -7.46
N LYS A 319 1.49 6.88 -7.37
CA LYS A 319 2.15 7.53 -6.24
C LYS A 319 2.61 8.93 -6.66
N ILE A 320 2.22 9.94 -5.89
CA ILE A 320 2.64 11.35 -6.07
C ILE A 320 3.38 11.76 -4.79
N SER A 321 4.70 11.95 -4.90
CA SER A 321 5.58 12.06 -3.73
C SER A 321 6.54 13.25 -3.77
N GLY A 322 6.63 14.00 -2.67
CA GLY A 322 7.73 14.96 -2.45
C GLY A 322 7.65 16.28 -3.22
N PHE A 323 6.55 16.56 -3.92
CA PHE A 323 6.41 17.79 -4.71
C PHE A 323 5.97 18.98 -3.87
N ARG A 324 6.36 20.17 -4.32
CA ARG A 324 5.70 21.42 -3.93
C ARG A 324 4.65 21.76 -4.99
N VAL A 325 3.36 21.75 -4.65
CA VAL A 325 2.25 22.08 -5.57
C VAL A 325 1.67 23.42 -5.16
N ALA A 326 1.72 24.43 -6.03
CA ALA A 326 1.41 25.81 -5.67
C ALA A 326 0.54 26.53 -6.71
N HIS A 327 -0.20 27.55 -6.25
CA HIS A 327 -0.93 28.53 -7.07
C HIS A 327 -1.98 27.93 -8.02
N SER A 328 -2.64 26.85 -7.62
CA SER A 328 -3.72 26.26 -8.42
C SER A 328 -4.97 27.13 -8.37
N LYS A 329 -5.59 27.37 -9.54
CA LYS A 329 -6.87 28.08 -9.65
C LYS A 329 -8.09 27.26 -9.25
N PHE A 330 -7.90 25.97 -8.99
CA PHE A 330 -8.94 25.13 -8.40
C PHE A 330 -8.31 24.13 -7.41
N MET A 331 -8.32 22.82 -7.69
CA MET A 331 -7.69 21.82 -6.81
C MET A 331 -6.18 21.73 -7.03
N GLY A 332 -5.41 21.45 -5.97
CA GLY A 332 -3.97 21.16 -6.08
C GLY A 332 -3.73 19.81 -6.75
N ILE A 333 -4.01 18.74 -6.00
CA ILE A 333 -3.97 17.35 -6.46
C ILE A 333 -5.39 16.78 -6.46
N MET A 334 -5.82 16.24 -7.58
CA MET A 334 -7.16 15.70 -7.77
C MET A 334 -7.10 14.24 -8.23
N SER A 335 -7.88 13.36 -7.60
CA SER A 335 -8.06 11.97 -8.03
C SER A 335 -9.53 11.63 -8.17
N THR A 336 -9.99 11.46 -9.40
CA THR A 336 -11.39 11.14 -9.68
C THR A 336 -11.51 10.01 -10.67
N SER A 337 -12.72 9.47 -10.80
CA SER A 337 -13.09 8.66 -11.95
C SER A 337 -12.95 9.45 -13.27
N ASP A 338 -12.91 8.71 -14.38
CA ASP A 338 -13.12 9.29 -15.69
C ASP A 338 -14.62 9.61 -15.83
N TYR A 339 -14.98 10.90 -15.88
CA TYR A 339 -16.37 11.36 -16.00
C TYR A 339 -17.11 10.80 -17.25
N GLY A 340 -16.39 10.24 -18.23
CA GLY A 340 -16.95 9.53 -19.39
C GLY A 340 -17.07 8.00 -19.23
N SER A 341 -16.51 7.43 -18.16
CA SER A 341 -16.52 5.99 -17.88
C SER A 341 -16.65 5.73 -16.37
N PRO A 342 -17.89 5.67 -15.83
CA PRO A 342 -18.14 5.44 -14.40
C PRO A 342 -17.62 4.08 -13.88
N ALA A 343 -17.06 3.24 -14.75
CA ALA A 343 -16.44 1.95 -14.42
C ALA A 343 -14.98 2.06 -13.95
N LYS A 344 -14.32 3.22 -14.08
CA LYS A 344 -12.92 3.41 -13.64
C LYS A 344 -12.82 4.29 -12.41
N LEU A 345 -13.10 3.69 -11.26
CA LEU A 345 -12.88 4.32 -9.96
C LEU A 345 -11.39 4.28 -9.60
N PRO A 346 -10.80 5.37 -9.07
CA PRO A 346 -9.40 5.36 -8.67
C PRO A 346 -9.19 4.42 -7.48
N VAL A 347 -8.25 3.48 -7.59
CA VAL A 347 -7.90 2.53 -6.52
C VAL A 347 -6.42 2.65 -6.18
N GLY A 348 -6.06 2.52 -4.91
CA GLY A 348 -4.66 2.43 -4.49
C GLY A 348 -3.89 3.72 -4.82
N MET A 349 -4.44 4.88 -4.49
CA MET A 349 -3.72 6.14 -4.70
C MET A 349 -2.86 6.44 -3.48
N ILE A 350 -1.60 6.83 -3.70
CA ILE A 350 -0.72 7.31 -2.62
C ILE A 350 -0.32 8.76 -2.92
N ILE A 351 -0.71 9.68 -2.06
CA ILE A 351 -0.31 11.08 -2.11
C ILE A 351 0.50 11.35 -0.85
N GLU A 352 1.82 11.42 -0.96
CA GLU A 352 2.70 11.49 0.22
C GLU A 352 3.76 12.58 0.18
N LYS A 353 4.12 13.12 1.35
CA LYS A 353 5.29 14.01 1.52
C LYS A 353 5.28 15.24 0.62
N ASN A 354 4.11 15.66 0.14
CA ASN A 354 3.98 16.85 -0.70
C ASN A 354 3.78 18.08 0.18
N TYR A 355 4.25 19.22 -0.30
CA TYR A 355 3.88 20.52 0.25
C TYR A 355 2.88 21.18 -0.72
N ILE A 356 1.65 21.44 -0.28
CA ILE A 356 0.59 21.97 -1.14
C ILE A 356 0.13 23.32 -0.60
N THR A 357 0.12 24.34 -1.45
CA THR A 357 -0.18 25.71 -1.03
C THR A 357 -0.92 26.51 -2.09
N ASP A 358 -1.58 27.58 -1.65
CA ASP A 358 -2.16 28.60 -2.52
C ASP A 358 -3.14 28.00 -3.55
N THR A 359 -4.07 27.17 -3.07
CA THR A 359 -5.12 26.58 -3.90
C THR A 359 -6.46 27.30 -3.69
N SER A 360 -7.18 27.59 -4.77
CA SER A 360 -8.51 28.21 -4.66
C SER A 360 -9.56 27.30 -4.04
N SER A 361 -9.44 25.98 -4.24
CA SER A 361 -10.27 24.94 -3.64
C SER A 361 -9.38 23.95 -2.87
N SER A 362 -9.70 22.65 -2.89
CA SER A 362 -9.02 21.63 -2.09
C SER A 362 -7.55 21.53 -2.48
N ALA A 363 -6.68 21.39 -1.48
CA ALA A 363 -5.30 21.01 -1.73
C ALA A 363 -5.24 19.58 -2.30
N ILE A 364 -6.01 18.67 -1.69
CA ILE A 364 -6.17 17.29 -2.15
C ILE A 364 -7.66 16.98 -2.24
N PHE A 365 -8.11 16.54 -3.40
CA PHE A 365 -9.48 16.10 -3.62
C PHE A 365 -9.50 14.68 -4.19
N VAL A 366 -10.29 13.80 -3.58
CA VAL A 366 -10.48 12.43 -4.05
C VAL A 366 -11.97 12.11 -4.11
N GLU A 367 -12.42 11.64 -5.27
CA GLU A 367 -13.81 11.23 -5.50
C GLU A 367 -13.89 9.77 -5.93
N ASP A 368 -14.82 9.04 -5.31
CA ASP A 368 -15.11 7.63 -5.55
C ASP A 368 -13.86 6.73 -5.44
N GLY A 369 -12.90 7.12 -4.59
CA GLY A 369 -11.63 6.45 -4.43
C GLY A 369 -11.70 5.22 -3.52
N ARG A 370 -10.89 4.19 -3.82
CA ARG A 370 -10.70 3.04 -2.92
C ARG A 370 -9.26 2.81 -2.53
N ASN A 371 -9.02 2.36 -1.30
CA ASN A 371 -7.68 2.14 -0.75
C ASN A 371 -6.77 3.35 -0.96
N ILE A 372 -7.21 4.52 -0.47
CA ILE A 372 -6.52 5.80 -0.68
C ILE A 372 -5.63 6.11 0.52
N ILE A 373 -4.37 6.43 0.28
CA ILE A 373 -3.42 6.86 1.32
C ILE A 373 -3.02 8.32 1.08
N ILE A 374 -3.20 9.15 2.10
CA ILE A 374 -2.75 10.54 2.14
C ILE A 374 -1.83 10.67 3.35
N ASP A 375 -0.52 10.65 3.13
CA ASP A 375 0.48 10.47 4.19
C ASP A 375 1.57 11.56 4.20
N GLY A 376 1.77 12.22 5.34
CA GLY A 376 2.95 13.07 5.53
C GLY A 376 2.96 14.35 4.67
N ASN A 377 1.81 14.80 4.16
CA ASN A 377 1.74 16.03 3.39
C ASN A 377 1.66 17.26 4.31
N GLU A 378 2.26 18.37 3.88
CA GLU A 378 2.13 19.67 4.52
C GLU A 378 1.24 20.57 3.65
N VAL A 379 0.15 21.09 4.22
CA VAL A 379 -0.86 21.87 3.49
C VAL A 379 -1.11 23.21 4.18
N THR A 380 -0.99 24.30 3.42
CA THR A 380 -1.27 25.64 3.93
C THR A 380 -1.87 26.54 2.88
N ASN A 381 -2.61 27.58 3.29
CA ASN A 381 -3.26 28.52 2.39
C ASN A 381 -4.09 27.83 1.28
N ALA A 382 -4.80 26.76 1.63
CA ALA A 382 -5.77 26.10 0.77
C ALA A 382 -7.18 26.69 0.97
N GLN A 383 -8.09 26.42 0.03
CA GLN A 383 -9.45 26.95 0.01
C GLN A 383 -9.52 28.50 0.03
N THR A 384 -8.56 29.17 -0.61
CA THR A 384 -8.50 30.64 -0.67
C THR A 384 -9.70 31.29 -1.39
N MET A 385 -10.50 30.48 -2.10
CA MET A 385 -11.60 30.92 -2.94
C MET A 385 -11.21 31.94 -4.01
N GLN A 386 -9.91 32.05 -4.35
CA GLN A 386 -9.47 33.03 -5.32
C GLN A 386 -10.10 32.74 -6.68
N GLY A 387 -10.98 33.64 -7.13
CA GLY A 387 -11.70 33.50 -8.40
C GLY A 387 -13.01 32.69 -8.30
N LEU A 388 -13.42 32.25 -7.11
CA LEU A 388 -14.65 31.48 -6.89
C LEU A 388 -15.75 32.36 -6.28
N SER A 389 -17.01 32.09 -6.63
CA SER A 389 -18.17 32.87 -6.15
C SER A 389 -18.74 32.37 -4.82
N LYS A 390 -18.38 31.15 -4.42
CA LYS A 390 -18.79 30.50 -3.17
C LYS A 390 -17.78 29.41 -2.78
N GLN A 391 -17.83 28.95 -1.54
CA GLN A 391 -17.10 27.76 -1.10
C GLN A 391 -17.48 26.56 -2.00
N THR A 392 -16.49 25.74 -2.32
CA THR A 392 -16.68 24.54 -3.15
C THR A 392 -16.46 23.25 -2.36
N HIS A 393 -15.40 23.18 -1.55
CA HIS A 393 -14.98 21.98 -0.81
C HIS A 393 -14.21 22.33 0.49
N GLU A 394 -13.46 21.37 1.02
CA GLU A 394 -12.61 21.44 2.20
C GLU A 394 -11.13 21.31 1.81
N THR A 395 -10.20 21.35 2.76
CA THR A 395 -8.76 21.35 2.44
C THR A 395 -8.27 20.01 1.88
N ILE A 396 -8.52 18.91 2.59
CA ILE A 396 -8.42 17.53 2.11
C ILE A 396 -9.84 16.97 2.07
N THR A 397 -10.32 16.66 0.87
CA THR A 397 -11.69 16.18 0.65
C THR A 397 -11.68 14.77 0.08
N LEU A 398 -12.37 13.85 0.76
CA LEU A 398 -12.77 12.53 0.25
C LEU A 398 -14.29 12.52 0.09
N THR A 399 -14.79 12.30 -1.13
CA THR A 399 -16.22 12.07 -1.39
C THR A 399 -16.44 10.65 -1.89
N LYS A 400 -17.41 9.94 -1.31
CA LYS A 400 -17.77 8.56 -1.67
C LYS A 400 -16.58 7.59 -1.65
N ALA A 401 -15.61 7.81 -0.77
CA ALA A 401 -14.40 6.98 -0.69
C ALA A 401 -14.62 5.73 0.16
N ASP A 402 -14.00 4.61 -0.21
CA ASP A 402 -14.14 3.33 0.49
C ASP A 402 -12.76 2.70 0.74
N GLY A 403 -12.36 2.59 2.01
CA GLY A 403 -10.98 2.22 2.33
C GLY A 403 -10.06 3.42 2.15
N PHE A 404 -9.74 4.12 3.24
CA PHE A 404 -8.79 5.24 3.17
C PHE A 404 -8.03 5.43 4.47
N GLU A 405 -6.83 6.00 4.38
CA GLU A 405 -5.99 6.35 5.51
C GLU A 405 -5.39 7.75 5.29
N ILE A 406 -5.79 8.70 6.12
CA ILE A 406 -5.24 10.06 6.14
C ILE A 406 -4.38 10.19 7.39
N LYS A 407 -3.06 10.23 7.22
CA LYS A 407 -2.12 10.19 8.33
C LYS A 407 -0.91 11.10 8.23
N ASN A 408 -0.36 11.48 9.38
CA ASN A 408 0.88 12.23 9.49
C ASN A 408 0.90 13.57 8.73
N ASN A 409 -0.26 14.09 8.32
CA ASN A 409 -0.33 15.33 7.56
C ASN A 409 -0.31 16.51 8.52
N LYS A 410 0.30 17.61 8.08
CA LYS A 410 0.31 18.88 8.79
C LYS A 410 -0.50 19.91 8.00
N LEU A 411 -1.63 20.34 8.55
CA LEU A 411 -2.54 21.29 7.92
C LEU A 411 -2.60 22.56 8.77
N TYR A 412 -2.24 23.70 8.20
CA TYR A 412 -2.24 24.97 8.95
C TYR A 412 -2.58 26.17 8.08
N ASN A 413 -3.27 27.16 8.65
CA ASN A 413 -3.64 28.40 7.98
C ASN A 413 -4.41 28.12 6.68
N ASN A 414 -5.41 27.26 6.79
CA ASN A 414 -6.30 26.90 5.70
C ASN A 414 -7.71 27.42 6.00
N HIS A 415 -8.46 27.71 4.95
CA HIS A 415 -9.84 28.16 5.08
C HIS A 415 -10.81 26.97 5.17
N PHE A 416 -11.95 27.18 5.84
CA PHE A 416 -13.00 26.19 6.07
C PHE A 416 -12.55 24.92 6.81
N GLU A 417 -13.14 23.77 6.51
CA GLU A 417 -12.80 22.48 7.12
C GLU A 417 -11.44 21.95 6.63
N SER A 418 -10.68 21.30 7.51
CA SER A 418 -9.35 20.81 7.15
C SER A 418 -9.39 19.42 6.51
N ILE A 419 -9.94 18.40 7.17
CA ILE A 419 -10.14 17.07 6.59
C ILE A 419 -11.63 16.77 6.54
N ASN A 420 -12.16 16.38 5.38
CA ASN A 420 -13.54 15.92 5.26
C ASN A 420 -13.64 14.55 4.57
N ALA A 421 -14.31 13.60 5.22
CA ALA A 421 -14.76 12.35 4.63
C ALA A 421 -16.29 12.40 4.48
N LYS A 422 -16.77 12.56 3.24
CA LYS A 422 -18.16 12.90 2.96
C LYS A 422 -18.88 11.99 1.97
N GLU A 423 -20.20 12.20 1.86
CA GLU A 423 -21.10 11.56 0.90
C GLU A 423 -21.04 10.03 0.94
N GLY A 424 -21.11 9.47 2.15
CA GLY A 424 -21.07 8.03 2.37
C GLY A 424 -19.67 7.40 2.30
N SER A 425 -18.62 8.21 2.46
CA SER A 425 -17.27 7.66 2.66
C SER A 425 -17.25 6.70 3.85
N SER A 426 -16.53 5.58 3.72
CA SER A 426 -16.57 4.47 4.70
C SER A 426 -15.24 3.71 4.79
N ASN A 427 -15.09 2.86 5.81
CA ASN A 427 -13.92 2.00 6.03
C ASN A 427 -12.60 2.79 6.10
N GLY A 428 -12.62 3.89 6.86
CA GLY A 428 -11.57 4.90 6.83
C GLY A 428 -10.81 5.05 8.15
N LYS A 429 -9.59 5.58 8.07
CA LYS A 429 -8.78 5.96 9.23
C LYS A 429 -8.25 7.38 9.04
N ILE A 430 -8.42 8.22 10.06
CA ILE A 430 -7.89 9.59 10.08
C ILE A 430 -7.10 9.74 11.39
N HIS A 431 -5.76 9.78 11.31
CA HIS A 431 -4.95 9.76 12.52
C HIS A 431 -3.58 10.40 12.42
N HIS A 432 -2.99 10.78 13.55
CA HIS A 432 -1.64 11.35 13.60
C HIS A 432 -1.48 12.61 12.73
N ASN A 433 -2.57 13.31 12.41
CA ASN A 433 -2.52 14.59 11.71
C ASN A 433 -2.38 15.73 12.72
N ASP A 434 -1.63 16.76 12.35
CA ASP A 434 -1.48 18.03 13.07
C ASP A 434 -2.26 19.10 12.31
N ILE A 435 -3.35 19.60 12.92
CA ILE A 435 -4.27 20.56 12.33
C ILE A 435 -4.30 21.81 13.21
N SER A 436 -3.83 22.93 12.67
CA SER A 436 -3.83 24.21 13.38
C SER A 436 -4.44 25.31 12.53
N GLN A 437 -4.84 26.42 13.16
CA GLN A 437 -5.26 27.62 12.42
C GLN A 437 -6.37 27.36 11.39
N HIS A 438 -7.35 26.54 11.76
CA HIS A 438 -8.49 26.15 10.93
C HIS A 438 -9.70 27.05 11.17
N GLU A 439 -10.54 27.26 10.15
CA GLU A 439 -11.68 28.17 10.18
C GLU A 439 -13.04 27.48 10.32
N SER A 440 -13.13 26.16 10.32
CA SER A 440 -14.39 25.43 10.56
C SER A 440 -14.15 24.19 11.42
N ALA A 441 -14.42 22.98 10.94
CA ALA A 441 -14.04 21.74 11.61
C ALA A 441 -12.61 21.34 11.22
N GLY A 442 -11.78 20.98 12.19
CA GLY A 442 -10.49 20.36 11.90
C GLY A 442 -10.69 19.04 11.14
N ILE A 443 -11.52 18.15 11.69
CA ILE A 443 -11.96 16.93 11.00
C ILE A 443 -13.48 16.92 10.91
N TYR A 444 -14.01 16.72 9.72
CA TYR A 444 -15.42 16.60 9.44
C TYR A 444 -15.74 15.24 8.82
N VAL A 445 -16.81 14.60 9.29
CA VAL A 445 -17.40 13.44 8.62
C VAL A 445 -18.85 13.78 8.34
N ASP A 446 -19.18 13.83 7.05
CA ASP A 446 -20.49 14.25 6.57
C ASP A 446 -21.12 13.15 5.70
N ALA A 447 -22.10 12.45 6.26
CA ALA A 447 -22.80 11.40 5.54
C ALA A 447 -23.56 11.93 4.30
N TRP A 448 -23.87 13.23 4.28
CA TRP A 448 -24.79 13.90 3.36
C TRP A 448 -26.11 13.15 3.22
N ASP A 449 -26.40 12.53 2.07
CA ASP A 449 -27.59 11.70 1.80
C ASP A 449 -27.30 10.19 1.74
N LYS A 450 -26.06 9.78 2.03
CA LYS A 450 -25.59 8.39 2.00
C LYS A 450 -25.16 7.94 3.39
N THR A 451 -25.01 6.63 3.57
CA THR A 451 -24.51 6.09 4.84
C THR A 451 -22.98 6.16 4.85
N ALA A 452 -22.41 6.88 5.81
CA ALA A 452 -21.00 6.80 6.16
C ALA A 452 -20.85 5.85 7.36
N HIS A 453 -19.86 4.96 7.33
CA HIS A 453 -19.66 3.96 8.38
C HIS A 453 -18.19 3.54 8.53
N ASP A 454 -17.85 3.01 9.71
CA ASP A 454 -16.55 2.40 10.00
C ASP A 454 -15.37 3.34 9.68
N ILE A 455 -15.49 4.60 10.12
CA ILE A 455 -14.42 5.59 10.09
C ILE A 455 -13.85 5.75 11.49
N GLU A 456 -12.57 5.46 11.65
CA GLU A 456 -11.82 5.63 12.89
C GLU A 456 -11.08 6.97 12.87
N ILE A 457 -11.25 7.77 13.92
CA ILE A 457 -10.55 9.04 14.10
C ILE A 457 -9.80 9.00 15.43
N PHE A 458 -8.47 8.98 15.40
CA PHE A 458 -7.64 8.82 16.60
C PHE A 458 -6.29 9.53 16.49
N ASN A 459 -5.66 9.87 17.62
CA ASN A 459 -4.30 10.45 17.67
C ASN A 459 -4.07 11.69 16.78
N ASN A 460 -5.10 12.48 16.48
CA ASN A 460 -4.93 13.77 15.80
C ASN A 460 -4.74 14.88 16.82
N ILE A 461 -3.91 15.87 16.49
CA ILE A 461 -3.77 17.10 17.25
C ILE A 461 -4.52 18.19 16.48
N ILE A 462 -5.55 18.79 17.10
CA ILE A 462 -6.35 19.84 16.48
C ILE A 462 -6.38 21.04 17.42
N HIS A 463 -5.83 22.17 16.99
CA HIS A 463 -5.64 23.34 17.84
C HIS A 463 -5.74 24.67 17.07
N ASP A 464 -5.66 25.77 17.82
CA ASP A 464 -5.57 27.14 17.30
C ASP A 464 -6.62 27.53 16.25
N GLY A 465 -7.87 27.06 16.39
CA GLY A 465 -8.96 27.47 15.52
C GLY A 465 -9.11 28.99 15.46
N THR A 466 -9.19 29.57 14.26
CA THR A 466 -9.06 31.02 14.04
C THR A 466 -10.38 31.78 14.19
N ILE A 467 -11.51 31.07 14.26
CA ILE A 467 -12.82 31.65 14.49
C ILE A 467 -13.46 31.09 15.77
N LYS A 468 -14.36 31.88 16.37
CA LYS A 468 -15.05 31.54 17.63
C LYS A 468 -15.78 30.20 17.61
N TRP A 469 -16.22 29.75 16.44
CA TRP A 469 -17.01 28.53 16.25
C TRP A 469 -16.24 27.41 15.57
N ALA A 470 -14.91 27.51 15.53
CA ALA A 470 -14.05 26.44 15.05
C ALA A 470 -14.25 25.19 15.93
N ARG A 471 -14.41 24.05 15.28
CA ARG A 471 -14.72 22.75 15.89
C ARG A 471 -13.50 21.86 15.73
N GLY A 472 -13.15 21.09 16.75
CA GLY A 472 -12.10 20.07 16.60
C GLY A 472 -12.52 18.99 15.61
N ILE A 473 -13.48 18.17 16.03
CA ILE A 473 -14.09 17.12 15.21
C ILE A 473 -15.59 17.35 15.16
N ALA A 474 -16.18 17.21 13.98
CA ALA A 474 -17.63 17.25 13.80
C ALA A 474 -18.11 16.06 12.98
N LEU A 475 -19.31 15.57 13.34
CA LEU A 475 -20.02 14.51 12.64
C LEU A 475 -21.40 15.07 12.24
N ALA A 476 -21.82 14.86 10.99
CA ALA A 476 -23.12 15.30 10.53
C ALA A 476 -23.76 14.37 9.48
N ALA A 477 -25.08 14.44 9.40
CA ALA A 477 -25.86 14.04 8.23
C ALA A 477 -26.63 15.29 7.79
N GLU A 478 -26.33 15.80 6.58
CA GLU A 478 -26.79 17.11 6.12
C GLU A 478 -28.03 17.05 5.21
N SER A 479 -28.61 15.87 4.99
CA SER A 479 -29.80 15.64 4.15
C SER A 479 -31.07 15.36 4.97
N ASP A 480 -32.21 15.86 4.50
CA ASP A 480 -33.54 15.60 5.08
C ASP A 480 -34.02 14.14 4.87
N ALA A 481 -33.32 13.35 4.05
CA ALA A 481 -33.59 11.92 3.87
C ALA A 481 -33.00 11.13 5.05
N VAL A 482 -33.68 10.04 5.45
CA VAL A 482 -33.20 9.10 6.49
C VAL A 482 -31.91 8.42 6.04
N SER A 483 -30.80 9.15 6.20
CA SER A 483 -29.43 8.74 5.99
C SER A 483 -28.74 8.96 7.34
N GLY A 484 -28.12 7.92 7.85
CA GLY A 484 -27.52 7.91 9.18
C GLY A 484 -26.07 7.51 9.10
N MET A 485 -25.29 7.90 10.10
CA MET A 485 -24.06 7.17 10.42
C MET A 485 -24.47 5.83 11.03
N SER A 486 -24.02 4.73 10.43
CA SER A 486 -24.22 3.37 10.96
C SER A 486 -22.87 2.67 11.07
N GLY A 487 -22.79 1.49 11.70
CA GLY A 487 -21.48 0.86 11.99
C GLY A 487 -20.77 1.48 13.19
N SER A 488 -19.53 1.05 13.45
CA SER A 488 -18.75 1.55 14.58
C SER A 488 -17.89 2.75 14.15
N THR A 489 -18.36 3.96 14.43
CA THR A 489 -17.52 5.17 14.35
C THR A 489 -16.80 5.35 15.69
N THR A 490 -15.53 4.97 15.76
CA THR A 490 -14.70 5.17 16.96
C THR A 490 -14.00 6.52 16.86
N ILE A 491 -14.34 7.43 17.78
CA ILE A 491 -13.65 8.70 17.95
C ILE A 491 -12.83 8.62 19.24
N SER A 492 -11.50 8.67 19.11
CA SER A 492 -10.59 8.86 20.22
C SER A 492 -9.90 10.21 20.07
N CYS A 493 -10.20 11.15 20.97
CA CYS A 493 -9.61 12.48 20.95
C CYS A 493 -8.61 12.63 22.09
N THR A 494 -7.34 12.90 21.75
CA THR A 494 -6.42 13.61 22.64
C THR A 494 -6.46 15.09 22.28
N THR A 495 -7.46 15.82 22.80
CA THR A 495 -7.40 17.29 22.78
C THR A 495 -6.45 17.73 23.89
N THR A 496 -5.22 18.09 23.54
CA THR A 496 -4.41 18.95 24.40
C THR A 496 -5.00 20.34 24.35
N LEU A 497 -5.86 20.68 25.32
CA LEU A 497 -6.19 22.07 25.58
C LEU A 497 -4.91 22.77 26.09
N PRO A 498 -4.57 23.97 25.59
CA PRO A 498 -3.48 24.77 26.15
C PRO A 498 -3.74 25.18 27.60
#